data_AF-A0A4Y9M6I3-F1
#
_entry.id   AF-A0A4Y9M6I3-F1
#
_cell.length_a   1.000
_cell.length_b   1.000
_cell.length_c   1.000
_cell.angle_alpha   90.00
_cell.angle_beta   90.00
_cell.angle_gamma   90.00
#
_symmetry.space_group_name_H-M   'P 1'
#
loop_
_entity.id
_entity.type
_entity.pdbx_description
1 polymer ?
#
loop_
_entity_poly.entity_id
_entity_poly.type
_entity_poly.pdbx_seq_one_letter_code
_entity_poly.pdbx_strand_id
1 'polypeptide(L)'
;MSDPAVPRRPTLDLRSFTPARVALGRSGASVPTRALLDFTLDHARARDAVHAVLDVPHLVADLDALGLAVTEARSQAVDRRDYLRRPDLGRQLDAGSVEALARIASRPCQLAIVIGDGLSAAAVHAHTVALVTRLLPLLAADDGVALGHVVVASGARVALGDEIGAILGARMVVTLIGERPGLSAPDSLGAYLTFAPKPGRTDAERNCVSNIHYAGLSYDEAAFKIAWLVREGLAREVTGVALKDESADRAPRRIGTALPE
;
A
#
# COMPACT_ATOMS: atom_id res chain seq x y z
N MET A 1 7.33 48.13 44.13
CA MET A 1 8.21 47.63 43.06
C MET A 1 7.36 46.74 42.18
N SER A 2 7.12 47.10 40.91
CA SER A 2 6.43 46.20 39.98
C SER A 2 7.37 45.09 39.57
N ASP A 3 6.88 43.85 39.59
CA ASP A 3 7.63 42.72 39.07
C ASP A 3 8.01 42.96 37.59
N PRO A 4 9.21 42.58 37.15
CA PRO A 4 9.59 42.71 35.76
C PRO A 4 8.64 41.87 34.90
N ALA A 5 8.17 42.44 33.79
CA ALA A 5 7.34 41.72 32.84
C ALA A 5 8.10 40.46 32.35
N VAL A 6 7.50 39.29 32.54
CA VAL A 6 8.06 38.02 32.04
C VAL A 6 8.30 38.17 30.54
N PRO A 7 9.54 37.97 30.04
CA PRO A 7 9.83 38.08 28.63
C PRO A 7 8.89 37.19 27.83
N ARG A 8 8.22 37.74 26.81
CA ARG A 8 7.44 36.96 25.87
C ARG A 8 8.37 35.94 25.21
N ARG A 9 8.29 34.68 25.64
CA ARG A 9 8.96 33.58 24.94
C ARG A 9 8.42 33.53 23.51
N PRO A 10 9.26 33.38 22.47
CA PRO A 10 8.78 33.07 21.14
C PRO A 10 7.90 31.82 21.26
N THR A 11 6.60 31.96 21.00
CA THR A 11 5.72 30.81 20.93
C THR A 11 6.05 30.10 19.64
N LEU A 12 6.88 29.06 19.74
CA LEU A 12 7.15 28.15 18.64
C LEU A 12 5.79 27.67 18.10
N ASP A 13 5.54 27.83 16.80
CA ASP A 13 4.31 27.30 16.21
C ASP A 13 4.46 25.78 16.05
N LEU A 14 4.10 25.05 17.10
CA LEU A 14 4.16 23.60 17.15
C LEU A 14 3.39 22.94 16.01
N ARG A 15 2.40 23.61 15.42
CA ARG A 15 1.61 23.11 14.29
C ARG A 15 2.43 22.99 13.01
N SER A 16 3.52 23.76 12.87
CA SER A 16 4.41 23.65 11.71
C SER A 16 5.24 22.36 11.70
N PHE A 17 5.37 21.68 12.85
CA PHE A 17 6.19 20.48 13.01
C PHE A 17 5.38 19.18 12.95
N THR A 18 4.05 19.26 12.90
CA THR A 18 3.21 18.06 12.90
C THR A 18 1.85 18.30 12.24
N PRO A 19 1.35 17.34 11.45
CA PRO A 19 -0.03 17.36 10.98
C PRO A 19 -1.05 17.03 12.08
N ALA A 20 -0.59 16.63 13.28
CA ALA A 20 -1.46 16.41 14.42
C ALA A 20 -2.16 17.70 14.85
N ARG A 21 -3.41 17.59 15.30
CA ARG A 21 -4.24 18.73 15.73
C ARG A 21 -3.83 19.24 17.12
N VAL A 22 -2.64 19.84 17.21
CA VAL A 22 -2.08 20.42 18.44
C VAL A 22 -2.31 21.93 18.51
N ALA A 23 -2.10 22.51 19.70
CA ALA A 23 -2.22 23.95 19.94
C ALA A 23 -3.56 24.58 19.47
N LEU A 24 -4.66 23.81 19.54
CA LEU A 24 -6.00 24.24 19.11
C LEU A 24 -6.62 25.30 20.02
N GLY A 25 -6.11 25.46 21.23
CA GLY A 25 -6.75 26.23 22.29
C GLY A 25 -7.86 25.43 22.98
N ARG A 26 -8.67 26.11 23.81
CA ARG A 26 -9.78 25.51 24.57
C ARG A 26 -10.90 26.51 24.80
N SER A 27 -12.13 26.00 24.89
CA SER A 27 -13.30 26.72 25.41
C SER A 27 -13.72 26.05 26.72
N GLY A 28 -13.29 26.60 27.86
CA GLY A 28 -13.43 25.94 29.16
C GLY A 28 -12.69 24.59 29.20
N ALA A 29 -13.46 23.50 29.35
CA ALA A 29 -13.00 22.11 29.30
C ALA A 29 -13.26 21.43 27.92
N SER A 30 -13.65 22.20 26.90
CA SER A 30 -14.05 21.71 25.58
C SER A 30 -13.17 22.25 24.45
N VAL A 31 -13.29 21.64 23.28
CA VAL A 31 -12.63 22.12 22.05
C VAL A 31 -13.28 23.42 21.54
N PRO A 32 -12.52 24.35 20.95
CA PRO A 32 -13.09 25.52 20.30
C PRO A 32 -13.98 25.14 19.12
N THR A 33 -15.02 25.93 18.85
CA THR A 33 -16.02 25.66 17.79
C THR A 33 -15.38 25.45 16.42
N ARG A 34 -14.38 26.26 16.04
CA ARG A 34 -13.69 26.10 14.75
C ARG A 34 -13.03 24.73 14.62
N ALA A 35 -12.27 24.31 15.63
CA ALA A 35 -11.61 23.01 15.62
C ALA A 35 -12.62 21.83 15.58
N LEU A 36 -13.78 22.00 16.22
CA LEU A 36 -14.89 21.03 16.14
C LEU A 36 -15.49 20.96 14.74
N LEU A 37 -15.72 22.10 14.10
CA LEU A 37 -16.23 22.16 12.72
C LEU A 37 -15.24 21.53 11.73
N ASP A 38 -13.95 21.87 11.85
CA ASP A 38 -12.89 21.29 11.01
C ASP A 38 -12.82 19.76 11.20
N PHE A 39 -12.91 19.29 12.45
CA PHE A 39 -12.96 17.85 12.75
C PHE A 39 -14.17 17.18 12.09
N THR A 40 -15.35 17.82 12.17
CA THR A 40 -16.60 17.26 11.64
C THR A 40 -16.56 17.18 10.11
N LEU A 41 -16.03 18.20 9.45
CA LEU A 41 -15.84 18.22 8.01
C LEU A 41 -14.91 17.09 7.56
N ASP A 42 -13.76 16.96 8.21
CA ASP A 42 -12.79 15.92 7.85
C ASP A 42 -13.31 14.52 8.17
N HIS A 43 -14.14 14.39 9.21
CA HIS A 43 -14.82 13.12 9.50
C HIS A 43 -15.82 12.76 8.40
N ALA A 44 -16.59 13.72 7.88
CA ALA A 44 -17.49 13.49 6.75
C ALA A 44 -16.71 13.04 5.51
N ARG A 45 -15.61 13.73 5.17
CA ARG A 45 -14.73 13.35 4.05
C ARG A 45 -14.15 11.95 4.20
N ALA A 46 -13.69 11.59 5.40
CA ALA A 46 -13.16 10.25 5.67
C ALA A 46 -14.23 9.17 5.48
N ARG A 47 -15.49 9.44 5.86
CA ARG A 47 -16.61 8.51 5.62
C ARG A 47 -16.89 8.35 4.13
N ASP A 48 -16.91 9.43 3.38
CA ASP A 48 -17.13 9.38 1.93
C ASP A 48 -16.01 8.59 1.22
N ALA A 49 -14.75 8.78 1.64
CA ALA A 49 -13.60 8.04 1.12
C ALA A 49 -13.73 6.52 1.33
N VAL A 50 -14.31 6.08 2.46
CA VAL A 50 -14.59 4.65 2.70
C VAL A 50 -15.58 4.08 1.67
N HIS A 51 -16.44 4.90 1.07
CA HIS A 51 -17.43 4.47 0.08
C HIS A 51 -17.00 4.71 -1.37
N ALA A 52 -15.81 5.27 -1.60
CA ALA A 52 -15.26 5.46 -2.94
C ALA A 52 -15.12 4.11 -3.68
N VAL A 53 -15.43 4.12 -4.97
CA VAL A 53 -15.36 2.95 -5.86
C VAL A 53 -14.11 3.08 -6.73
N LEU A 54 -13.42 1.95 -6.94
CA LEU A 54 -12.28 1.90 -7.86
C LEU A 54 -12.77 1.94 -9.30
N ASP A 55 -12.21 2.88 -10.07
CA ASP A 55 -12.43 2.97 -11.52
C ASP A 55 -11.38 2.08 -12.19
N VAL A 56 -11.71 0.81 -12.32
CA VAL A 56 -10.81 -0.21 -12.88
C VAL A 56 -10.43 0.11 -14.32
N PRO A 57 -11.37 0.45 -15.24
CA PRO A 57 -11.01 0.78 -16.62
C PRO A 57 -10.00 1.93 -16.73
N HIS A 58 -10.17 2.99 -15.93
CA HIS A 58 -9.24 4.12 -15.94
C HIS A 58 -7.85 3.70 -15.44
N LEU A 59 -7.78 2.99 -14.32
CA LEU A 59 -6.52 2.52 -13.76
C LEU A 59 -5.79 1.54 -14.69
N VAL A 60 -6.53 0.65 -15.36
CA VAL A 60 -5.97 -0.27 -16.37
C VAL A 60 -5.36 0.53 -17.52
N ALA A 61 -6.07 1.52 -18.05
CA ALA A 61 -5.57 2.36 -19.13
C ALA A 61 -4.27 3.11 -18.75
N ASP A 62 -4.19 3.63 -17.54
CA ASP A 62 -2.99 4.32 -17.05
C ASP A 62 -1.80 3.38 -16.88
N LEU A 63 -2.04 2.14 -16.43
CA LEU A 63 -0.99 1.11 -16.30
C LEU A 63 -0.56 0.56 -17.66
N ASP A 64 -1.49 0.37 -18.59
CA ASP A 64 -1.21 -0.01 -19.97
C ASP A 64 -0.34 1.05 -20.67
N ALA A 65 -0.54 2.33 -20.37
CA ALA A 65 0.31 3.43 -20.86
C ALA A 65 1.77 3.36 -20.33
N LEU A 66 2.02 2.63 -19.24
CA LEU A 66 3.36 2.29 -18.77
C LEU A 66 3.95 1.04 -19.46
N GLY A 67 3.23 0.45 -20.41
CA GLY A 67 3.62 -0.77 -21.11
C GLY A 67 3.39 -2.05 -20.32
N LEU A 68 2.55 -2.01 -19.28
CA LEU A 68 2.24 -3.16 -18.44
C LEU A 68 0.99 -3.85 -18.98
N ALA A 69 1.05 -5.17 -19.20
CA ALA A 69 -0.16 -5.94 -19.50
C ALA A 69 -0.92 -6.23 -18.20
N VAL A 70 -2.11 -5.64 -18.06
CA VAL A 70 -2.93 -5.76 -16.85
C VAL A 70 -4.04 -6.78 -17.01
N THR A 71 -4.24 -7.60 -15.98
CA THR A 71 -5.39 -8.49 -15.86
C THR A 71 -6.33 -8.02 -14.76
N GLU A 72 -7.62 -7.95 -15.05
CA GLU A 72 -8.62 -7.65 -14.04
C GLU A 72 -9.00 -8.89 -13.24
N ALA A 73 -9.22 -8.72 -11.94
CA ALA A 73 -9.72 -9.73 -11.03
C ALA A 73 -10.74 -9.14 -10.04
N ARG A 74 -11.55 -10.00 -9.44
CA ARG A 74 -12.54 -9.66 -8.42
C ARG A 74 -12.46 -10.67 -7.28
N SER A 75 -12.63 -10.17 -6.06
CA SER A 75 -12.85 -11.05 -4.93
C SER A 75 -14.30 -11.56 -4.89
N GLN A 76 -14.60 -12.43 -3.94
CA GLN A 76 -15.97 -12.89 -3.67
C GLN A 76 -16.85 -11.80 -3.02
N ALA A 77 -16.28 -10.65 -2.63
CA ALA A 77 -17.07 -9.54 -2.10
C ALA A 77 -17.81 -8.83 -3.25
N VAL A 78 -19.11 -9.09 -3.36
CA VAL A 78 -19.94 -8.63 -4.50
C VAL A 78 -20.13 -7.11 -4.50
N ASP A 79 -20.23 -6.50 -3.32
CA ASP A 79 -20.41 -5.07 -3.18
C ASP A 79 -19.62 -4.48 -2.00
N ARG A 80 -19.68 -3.15 -1.85
CA ARG A 80 -18.96 -2.44 -0.78
C ARG A 80 -19.47 -2.82 0.61
N ARG A 81 -20.75 -3.16 0.74
CA ARG A 81 -21.36 -3.54 2.02
C ARG A 81 -20.82 -4.89 2.49
N ASP A 82 -20.73 -5.87 1.59
CA ASP A 82 -20.14 -7.17 1.85
C ASP A 82 -18.65 -7.02 2.15
N TYR A 83 -17.91 -6.26 1.34
CA TYR A 83 -16.48 -6.02 1.55
C TYR A 83 -16.15 -5.50 2.97
N LEU A 84 -16.98 -4.61 3.51
CA LEU A 84 -16.80 -4.03 4.85
C LEU A 84 -17.17 -5.00 5.99
N ARG A 85 -18.12 -5.91 5.78
CA ARG A 85 -18.63 -6.84 6.82
C ARG A 85 -18.02 -8.23 6.78
N ARG A 86 -17.52 -8.64 5.62
CA ARG A 86 -17.05 -9.99 5.31
C ARG A 86 -15.62 -9.95 4.79
N PRO A 87 -14.64 -9.68 5.67
CA PRO A 87 -13.24 -9.64 5.27
C PRO A 87 -12.74 -10.97 4.71
N ASP A 88 -13.40 -12.09 5.03
CA ASP A 88 -13.13 -13.42 4.49
C ASP A 88 -13.40 -13.52 2.98
N LEU A 89 -14.45 -12.85 2.47
CA LEU A 89 -14.78 -12.83 1.04
C LEU A 89 -13.78 -11.98 0.25
N GLY A 90 -13.32 -10.86 0.83
CA GLY A 90 -12.31 -10.02 0.19
C GLY A 90 -10.90 -10.65 0.13
N ARG A 91 -10.69 -11.81 0.77
CA ARG A 91 -9.44 -12.58 0.75
C ARG A 91 -9.47 -13.73 -0.26
N GLN A 92 -10.60 -13.95 -0.96
CA GLN A 92 -10.80 -15.05 -1.90
C GLN A 92 -11.26 -14.51 -3.25
N LEU A 93 -10.73 -15.06 -4.34
CA LEU A 93 -11.15 -14.73 -5.70
C LEU A 93 -12.53 -15.29 -6.01
N ASP A 94 -13.27 -14.58 -6.87
CA ASP A 94 -14.44 -15.18 -7.51
C ASP A 94 -14.03 -16.23 -8.55
N ALA A 95 -14.96 -17.13 -8.89
CA ALA A 95 -14.66 -18.25 -9.79
C ALA A 95 -14.20 -17.78 -11.19
N GLY A 96 -14.81 -16.71 -11.71
CA GLY A 96 -14.46 -16.17 -13.03
C GLY A 96 -13.03 -15.60 -13.08
N SER A 97 -12.58 -14.95 -12.01
CA SER A 97 -11.21 -14.43 -11.88
C SER A 97 -10.19 -15.55 -11.72
N VAL A 98 -10.53 -16.63 -10.99
CA VAL A 98 -9.69 -17.84 -10.93
C VAL A 98 -9.47 -18.41 -12.33
N GLU A 99 -10.53 -18.58 -13.11
CA GLU A 99 -10.44 -19.09 -14.49
C GLU A 99 -9.67 -18.14 -15.42
N ALA A 100 -9.86 -16.83 -15.27
CA ALA A 100 -9.14 -15.82 -16.06
C ALA A 100 -7.63 -15.83 -15.77
N LEU A 101 -7.25 -15.87 -14.49
CA LEU A 101 -5.85 -15.92 -14.08
C LEU A 101 -5.19 -17.25 -14.47
N ALA A 102 -5.89 -18.37 -14.34
CA ALA A 102 -5.39 -19.68 -14.76
C ALA A 102 -5.08 -19.74 -16.26
N ARG A 103 -5.86 -19.05 -17.11
CA ARG A 103 -5.62 -18.98 -18.56
C ARG A 103 -4.33 -18.24 -18.93
N ILE A 104 -3.93 -17.24 -18.16
CA ILE A 104 -2.72 -16.45 -18.44
C ILE A 104 -1.47 -16.99 -17.72
N ALA A 105 -1.66 -17.85 -16.72
CA ALA A 105 -0.60 -18.51 -15.95
C ALA A 105 0.16 -19.56 -16.78
N SER A 106 0.80 -19.11 -17.86
CA SER A 106 1.48 -19.98 -18.81
C SER A 106 2.81 -20.53 -18.27
N ARG A 107 3.51 -19.75 -17.44
CA ARG A 107 4.77 -20.11 -16.78
C ARG A 107 4.88 -19.43 -15.42
N PRO A 108 5.58 -20.02 -14.44
CA PRO A 108 5.92 -19.35 -13.20
C PRO A 108 6.61 -18.01 -13.47
N CYS A 109 6.26 -16.98 -12.69
CA CYS A 109 6.88 -15.67 -12.77
C CYS A 109 7.69 -15.34 -11.51
N GLN A 110 8.66 -14.44 -11.63
CA GLN A 110 9.50 -14.07 -10.49
C GLN A 110 8.75 -13.11 -9.55
N LEU A 111 8.09 -12.10 -10.12
CA LEU A 111 7.29 -11.13 -9.37
C LEU A 111 5.94 -10.89 -10.04
N ALA A 112 4.90 -10.80 -9.23
CA ALA A 112 3.61 -10.24 -9.63
C ALA A 112 3.27 -9.02 -8.76
N ILE A 113 2.68 -7.99 -9.38
CA ILE A 113 2.13 -6.83 -8.66
C ILE A 113 0.62 -6.94 -8.67
N VAL A 114 0.01 -6.91 -7.48
CA VAL A 114 -1.44 -6.90 -7.30
C VAL A 114 -1.85 -5.52 -6.80
N ILE A 115 -2.81 -4.88 -7.44
CA ILE A 115 -3.31 -3.55 -7.09
C ILE A 115 -4.77 -3.69 -6.67
N GLY A 116 -5.04 -3.45 -5.39
CA GLY A 116 -6.36 -3.62 -4.79
C GLY A 116 -6.96 -2.31 -4.29
N ASP A 117 -8.26 -2.11 -4.48
CA ASP A 117 -9.00 -0.96 -3.96
C ASP A 117 -8.83 -0.79 -2.43
N GLY A 118 -8.87 -1.90 -1.70
CA GLY A 118 -8.70 -1.86 -0.26
C GLY A 118 -9.81 -1.07 0.44
N LEU A 119 -9.44 -0.35 1.49
CA LEU A 119 -10.36 0.54 2.20
C LEU A 119 -10.41 1.94 1.61
N SER A 120 -9.53 2.30 0.67
CA SER A 120 -9.48 3.60 0.02
C SER A 120 -9.14 3.49 -1.47
N ALA A 121 -10.16 3.45 -2.33
CA ALA A 121 -9.95 3.52 -3.78
C ALA A 121 -9.29 4.85 -4.22
N ALA A 122 -9.54 5.93 -3.46
CA ALA A 122 -8.91 7.22 -3.70
C ALA A 122 -7.38 7.16 -3.55
N ALA A 123 -6.87 6.42 -2.56
CA ALA A 123 -5.44 6.20 -2.38
C ALA A 123 -4.81 5.52 -3.60
N VAL A 124 -5.48 4.49 -4.11
CA VAL A 124 -5.03 3.72 -5.27
C VAL A 124 -4.92 4.63 -6.50
N HIS A 125 -5.97 5.39 -6.80
CA HIS A 125 -5.98 6.34 -7.92
C HIS A 125 -4.92 7.43 -7.78
N ALA A 126 -4.77 7.98 -6.59
CA ALA A 126 -3.86 9.10 -6.36
C ALA A 126 -2.39 8.70 -6.46
N HIS A 127 -2.02 7.45 -6.15
CA HIS A 127 -0.63 7.11 -5.84
C HIS A 127 -0.06 5.95 -6.65
N THR A 128 -0.88 5.02 -7.15
CA THR A 128 -0.38 3.76 -7.74
C THR A 128 0.48 4.01 -8.97
N VAL A 129 -0.01 4.77 -9.95
CA VAL A 129 0.69 5.00 -11.22
C VAL A 129 2.04 5.68 -10.97
N ALA A 130 2.06 6.70 -10.11
CA ALA A 130 3.29 7.41 -9.74
C ALA A 130 4.30 6.50 -9.04
N LEU A 131 3.84 5.68 -8.08
CA LEU A 131 4.70 4.72 -7.38
C LEU A 131 5.27 3.66 -8.32
N VAL A 132 4.42 3.05 -9.15
CA VAL A 132 4.82 2.01 -10.11
C VAL A 132 5.83 2.57 -11.12
N THR A 133 5.62 3.80 -11.61
CA THR A 133 6.57 4.49 -12.51
C THR A 133 7.97 4.62 -11.89
N ARG A 134 8.06 4.87 -10.57
CA ARG A 134 9.34 4.93 -9.85
C ARG A 134 9.92 3.56 -9.51
N LEU A 135 9.05 2.56 -9.31
CA LEU A 135 9.44 1.20 -8.94
C LEU A 135 10.03 0.41 -10.12
N LEU A 136 9.46 0.53 -11.33
CA LEU A 136 9.85 -0.28 -12.48
C LEU A 136 11.36 -0.16 -12.82
N PRO A 137 11.97 1.04 -12.90
CA PRO A 137 13.40 1.16 -13.17
C PRO A 137 14.28 0.51 -12.08
N LEU A 138 13.85 0.58 -10.82
CA LEU A 138 14.57 0.00 -9.69
C LEU A 138 14.50 -1.53 -9.66
N LEU A 139 13.39 -2.11 -10.13
CA LEU A 139 13.28 -3.56 -10.32
C LEU A 139 14.15 -4.04 -11.49
N ALA A 140 14.24 -3.25 -12.57
CA ALA A 140 15.01 -3.60 -13.76
C ALA A 140 16.53 -3.44 -13.62
N ALA A 141 17.03 -2.73 -12.61
CA ALA A 141 18.46 -2.50 -12.40
C ALA A 141 19.25 -3.81 -12.10
N ASP A 142 20.55 -3.82 -12.42
CA ASP A 142 21.48 -4.93 -12.17
C ASP A 142 20.98 -6.30 -12.68
N ASP A 143 20.98 -7.34 -11.84
CA ASP A 143 20.47 -8.70 -12.14
C ASP A 143 18.91 -8.75 -12.21
N GLY A 144 18.27 -7.66 -12.64
CA GLY A 144 16.85 -7.41 -12.90
C GLY A 144 15.82 -8.39 -12.33
N VAL A 145 14.89 -7.90 -11.50
CA VAL A 145 13.71 -8.67 -11.10
C VAL A 145 12.67 -8.62 -12.22
N ALA A 146 12.39 -9.77 -12.85
CA ALA A 146 11.41 -9.87 -13.92
C ALA A 146 9.98 -9.76 -13.37
N LEU A 147 9.30 -8.65 -13.70
CA LEU A 147 7.87 -8.50 -13.48
C LEU A 147 7.11 -9.33 -14.51
N GLY A 148 6.37 -10.34 -14.06
CA GLY A 148 5.60 -11.22 -14.93
C GLY A 148 4.17 -10.75 -15.17
N HIS A 149 3.47 -10.36 -14.11
CA HIS A 149 2.05 -10.02 -14.17
C HIS A 149 1.71 -8.79 -13.31
N VAL A 150 0.77 -7.99 -13.81
CA VAL A 150 0.09 -6.94 -13.04
C VAL A 150 -1.40 -7.27 -13.00
N VAL A 151 -1.96 -7.31 -11.80
CA VAL A 151 -3.37 -7.64 -11.59
C VAL A 151 -4.07 -6.50 -10.86
N VAL A 152 -5.15 -5.97 -11.42
CA VAL A 152 -6.04 -5.01 -10.74
C VAL A 152 -7.22 -5.78 -10.16
N ALA A 153 -7.33 -5.79 -8.84
CA ALA A 153 -8.30 -6.59 -8.09
C ALA A 153 -9.32 -5.72 -7.36
N SER A 154 -10.61 -5.92 -7.66
CA SER A 154 -11.71 -5.25 -6.95
C SER A 154 -12.13 -6.02 -5.70
N GLY A 155 -12.51 -5.29 -4.65
CA GLY A 155 -12.94 -5.86 -3.37
C GLY A 155 -11.80 -6.59 -2.65
N ALA A 156 -10.56 -6.14 -2.84
CA ALA A 156 -9.38 -6.86 -2.42
C ALA A 156 -9.01 -6.60 -0.96
N ARG A 157 -8.56 -7.65 -0.27
CA ARG A 157 -7.77 -7.60 0.96
C ARG A 157 -6.35 -8.02 0.63
N VAL A 158 -5.42 -7.70 1.52
CA VAL A 158 -3.99 -8.05 1.36
C VAL A 158 -3.78 -9.51 0.96
N ALA A 159 -4.47 -10.44 1.65
CA ALA A 159 -4.30 -11.88 1.41
C ALA A 159 -4.89 -12.39 0.08
N LEU A 160 -5.70 -11.59 -0.64
CA LEU A 160 -6.13 -11.95 -1.99
C LEU A 160 -4.92 -12.07 -2.93
N GLY A 161 -3.89 -11.24 -2.71
CA GLY A 161 -2.64 -11.31 -3.45
C GLY A 161 -1.93 -12.67 -3.30
N ASP A 162 -2.15 -13.39 -2.20
CA ASP A 162 -1.53 -14.70 -2.00
C ASP A 162 -2.16 -15.79 -2.88
N GLU A 163 -3.49 -15.74 -3.04
CA GLU A 163 -4.21 -16.65 -3.96
C GLU A 163 -3.87 -16.34 -5.41
N ILE A 164 -3.87 -15.06 -5.79
CA ILE A 164 -3.47 -14.60 -7.13
C ILE A 164 -2.04 -15.06 -7.44
N GLY A 165 -1.11 -14.84 -6.51
CA GLY A 165 0.29 -15.25 -6.65
C GLY A 165 0.45 -16.76 -6.82
N ALA A 166 -0.31 -17.56 -6.07
CA ALA A 166 -0.29 -19.01 -6.20
C ALA A 166 -0.77 -19.48 -7.58
N ILE A 167 -1.87 -18.90 -8.09
CA ILE A 167 -2.41 -19.25 -9.42
C ILE A 167 -1.40 -18.89 -10.53
N LEU A 168 -0.76 -17.72 -10.41
CA LEU A 168 0.22 -17.23 -11.39
C LEU A 168 1.59 -17.89 -11.27
N GLY A 169 1.81 -18.76 -10.28
CA GLY A 169 3.12 -19.34 -9.99
C GLY A 169 4.18 -18.27 -9.68
N ALA A 170 3.79 -17.18 -9.03
CA ALA A 170 4.69 -16.09 -8.67
C ALA A 170 5.61 -16.51 -7.51
N ARG A 171 6.93 -16.32 -7.65
CA ARG A 171 7.86 -16.51 -6.52
C ARG A 171 7.62 -15.47 -5.41
N MET A 172 7.19 -14.27 -5.77
CA MET A 172 6.87 -13.21 -4.83
C MET A 172 5.73 -12.33 -5.36
N VAL A 173 4.92 -11.79 -4.45
CA VAL A 173 3.86 -10.81 -4.75
C VAL A 173 4.12 -9.52 -3.99
N VAL A 174 3.92 -8.39 -4.67
CA VAL A 174 3.74 -7.07 -4.05
C VAL A 174 2.28 -6.65 -4.22
N THR A 175 1.54 -6.56 -3.11
CA THR A 175 0.17 -6.07 -3.09
C THR A 175 0.14 -4.59 -2.71
N LEU A 176 -0.15 -3.72 -3.67
CA LEU A 176 -0.45 -2.31 -3.46
C LEU A 176 -1.93 -2.16 -3.12
N ILE A 177 -2.27 -1.55 -2.00
CA ILE A 177 -3.65 -1.51 -1.51
C ILE A 177 -3.97 -0.23 -0.76
N GLY A 178 -5.15 0.34 -1.03
CA GLY A 178 -5.65 1.50 -0.30
C GLY A 178 -5.88 1.18 1.17
N GLU A 179 -5.22 1.94 2.06
CA GLU A 179 -5.34 1.75 3.49
C GLU A 179 -6.67 2.31 4.03
N ARG A 180 -6.91 2.15 5.34
CA ARG A 180 -8.07 2.74 5.99
C ARG A 180 -7.94 4.28 5.94
N PRO A 181 -8.96 5.01 5.42
CA PRO A 181 -8.95 6.46 5.43
C PRO A 181 -8.77 7.01 6.85
N GLY A 182 -7.71 7.78 7.05
CA GLY A 182 -7.48 8.55 8.27
C GLY A 182 -8.25 9.86 8.25
N LEU A 183 -8.38 10.50 9.41
CA LEU A 183 -9.06 11.80 9.50
C LEU A 183 -8.31 12.91 8.75
N SER A 184 -6.97 12.87 8.78
CA SER A 184 -6.12 13.89 8.14
C SER A 184 -5.44 13.40 6.86
N ALA A 185 -5.54 12.11 6.54
CA ALA A 185 -4.94 11.47 5.37
C ALA A 185 -5.90 10.37 4.88
N PRO A 186 -6.92 10.72 4.07
CA PRO A 186 -7.92 9.76 3.60
C PRO A 186 -7.41 8.83 2.49
N ASP A 187 -6.23 9.09 1.94
CA ASP A 187 -5.68 8.56 0.69
C ASP A 187 -4.34 7.82 0.87
N SER A 188 -4.04 7.29 2.05
CA SER A 188 -2.81 6.50 2.28
C SER A 188 -2.80 5.18 1.48
N LEU A 189 -1.74 4.94 0.70
CA LEU A 189 -1.47 3.67 0.03
C LEU A 189 -0.45 2.85 0.85
N GLY A 190 -0.65 1.53 0.91
CA GLY A 190 0.30 0.59 1.49
C GLY A 190 0.75 -0.47 0.49
N ALA A 191 1.94 -1.04 0.72
CA ALA A 191 2.48 -2.15 -0.04
C ALA A 191 2.80 -3.33 0.90
N TYR A 192 2.30 -4.52 0.55
CA TYR A 192 2.51 -5.75 1.29
C TYR A 192 3.24 -6.76 0.42
N LEU A 193 4.31 -7.35 0.94
CA LEU A 193 5.18 -8.23 0.17
C LEU A 193 5.19 -9.65 0.75
N THR A 194 4.87 -10.64 -0.07
CA THR A 194 4.84 -12.06 0.33
C THR A 194 5.74 -12.88 -0.60
N PHE A 195 6.76 -13.56 -0.04
CA PHE A 195 7.50 -14.61 -0.74
C PHE A 195 6.74 -15.94 -0.70
N ALA A 196 6.79 -16.70 -1.79
CA ALA A 196 6.04 -17.95 -2.00
C ALA A 196 4.55 -17.80 -1.58
N PRO A 197 3.82 -16.85 -2.20
CA PRO A 197 2.42 -16.56 -1.89
C PRO A 197 1.56 -17.82 -2.03
N LYS A 198 0.71 -18.06 -1.04
CA LYS A 198 -0.33 -19.11 -1.08
C LYS A 198 -1.44 -18.81 -0.07
N PRO A 199 -2.68 -19.29 -0.30
CA PRO A 199 -3.72 -19.21 0.71
C PRO A 199 -3.26 -19.78 2.05
N GLY A 200 -3.62 -19.08 3.14
CA GLY A 200 -3.24 -19.46 4.52
C GLY A 200 -1.98 -18.78 5.06
N ARG A 201 -1.27 -17.96 4.27
CA ARG A 201 -0.17 -17.11 4.78
C ARG A 201 -0.67 -16.13 5.84
N THR A 202 0.15 -15.90 6.85
CA THR A 202 -0.13 -15.01 7.99
C THR A 202 0.48 -13.63 7.81
N ASP A 203 -0.04 -12.63 8.53
CA ASP A 203 0.47 -11.24 8.44
C ASP A 203 1.93 -11.12 8.90
N ALA A 204 2.41 -12.03 9.75
CA ALA A 204 3.81 -12.10 10.16
C ALA A 204 4.76 -12.52 9.04
N GLU A 205 4.25 -13.12 7.96
CA GLU A 205 5.04 -13.52 6.79
C GLU A 205 5.11 -12.43 5.71
N ARG A 206 4.52 -11.24 5.96
CA ARG A 206 4.48 -10.15 5.00
C ARG A 206 5.29 -8.94 5.46
N ASN A 207 6.16 -8.43 4.60
CA ASN A 207 6.72 -7.09 4.83
C ASN A 207 5.65 -6.05 4.50
N CYS A 208 5.71 -4.90 5.18
CA CYS A 208 4.78 -3.80 5.00
C CYS A 208 5.56 -2.49 4.78
N VAL A 209 5.24 -1.77 3.70
CA VAL A 209 5.65 -0.39 3.46
C VAL A 209 4.37 0.45 3.43
N SER A 210 4.10 1.19 4.50
CA SER A 210 2.85 1.95 4.68
C SER A 210 3.04 3.45 4.48
N ASN A 211 1.94 4.19 4.57
CA ASN A 211 1.94 5.66 4.57
C ASN A 211 2.51 6.27 3.29
N ILE A 212 2.28 5.65 2.14
CA ILE A 212 2.71 6.17 0.85
C ILE A 212 1.68 7.21 0.38
N HIS A 213 2.02 8.50 0.58
CA HIS A 213 1.21 9.66 0.18
C HIS A 213 2.07 10.94 0.28
N TYR A 214 1.56 12.08 -0.19
CA TYR A 214 2.32 13.34 -0.29
C TYR A 214 2.91 13.89 1.02
N ALA A 215 2.31 13.57 2.16
CA ALA A 215 2.74 14.00 3.49
C ALA A 215 3.34 12.86 4.32
N GLY A 216 3.55 11.70 3.71
CA GLY A 216 4.09 10.50 4.31
C GLY A 216 5.39 10.10 3.60
N LEU A 217 5.51 8.81 3.30
CA LEU A 217 6.62 8.26 2.54
C LEU A 217 6.51 8.69 1.07
N SER A 218 7.55 9.32 0.54
CA SER A 218 7.56 9.75 -0.87
C SER A 218 7.59 8.55 -1.82
N TYR A 219 7.21 8.76 -3.08
CA TYR A 219 7.22 7.68 -4.07
C TYR A 219 8.61 7.13 -4.33
N ASP A 220 9.64 7.98 -4.31
CA ASP A 220 11.02 7.55 -4.53
C ASP A 220 11.52 6.70 -3.34
N GLU A 221 11.25 7.13 -2.10
CA GLU A 221 11.59 6.34 -0.90
C GLU A 221 10.82 5.03 -0.81
N ALA A 222 9.52 5.05 -1.12
CA ALA A 222 8.67 3.87 -1.14
C ALA A 222 9.12 2.87 -2.21
N ALA A 223 9.36 3.34 -3.44
CA ALA A 223 9.84 2.51 -4.54
C ALA A 223 11.20 1.88 -4.22
N PHE A 224 12.12 2.65 -3.64
CA PHE A 224 13.43 2.16 -3.19
C PHE A 224 13.29 1.05 -2.14
N LYS A 225 12.49 1.27 -1.10
CA LYS A 225 12.23 0.27 -0.05
C LYS A 225 11.59 -0.99 -0.60
N ILE A 226 10.57 -0.86 -1.45
CA ILE A 226 9.89 -1.99 -2.08
C ILE A 226 10.87 -2.78 -2.95
N ALA A 227 11.64 -2.13 -3.83
CA ALA A 227 12.61 -2.80 -4.68
C ALA A 227 13.69 -3.54 -3.87
N TRP A 228 14.17 -2.92 -2.79
CA TRP A 228 15.14 -3.56 -1.88
C TRP A 228 14.56 -4.80 -1.22
N LEU A 229 13.34 -4.71 -0.65
CA LEU A 229 12.65 -5.82 0.00
C LEU A 229 12.33 -6.95 -0.99
N VAL A 230 11.97 -6.63 -2.23
CA VAL A 230 11.76 -7.63 -3.29
C VAL A 230 13.04 -8.40 -3.57
N ARG A 231 14.17 -7.70 -3.74
CA ARG A 231 15.47 -8.35 -4.01
C ARG A 231 15.90 -9.23 -2.85
N GLU A 232 15.83 -8.72 -1.62
CA GLU A 232 16.18 -9.52 -0.44
C GLU A 232 15.24 -10.69 -0.22
N GLY A 233 13.94 -10.48 -0.43
CA GLY A 233 12.94 -11.54 -0.29
C GLY A 233 13.13 -12.67 -1.29
N LEU A 234 13.49 -12.35 -2.53
CA LEU A 234 13.82 -13.33 -3.57
C LEU A 234 15.19 -14.00 -3.36
N ALA A 235 16.18 -13.26 -2.88
CA ALA A 235 17.54 -13.78 -2.65
C ALA A 235 17.62 -14.68 -1.41
N ARG A 236 16.89 -14.32 -0.34
CA ARG A 236 16.87 -15.06 0.94
C ARG A 236 15.69 -16.02 1.06
N GLU A 237 14.75 -15.97 0.13
CA GLU A 237 13.53 -16.79 0.11
C GLU A 237 12.66 -16.62 1.36
N VAL A 238 12.60 -15.40 1.91
CA VAL A 238 11.85 -15.06 3.12
C VAL A 238 11.26 -13.65 3.06
N THR A 239 10.10 -13.45 3.69
CA THR A 239 9.48 -12.14 3.94
C THR A 239 8.95 -12.06 5.37
N GLY A 240 8.43 -10.90 5.74
CA GLY A 240 7.80 -10.66 7.04
C GLY A 240 8.82 -10.50 8.16
N VAL A 241 8.52 -11.05 9.33
CA VAL A 241 9.39 -10.92 10.52
C VAL A 241 10.79 -11.50 10.33
N ALA A 242 10.96 -12.41 9.37
CA ALA A 242 12.24 -13.00 9.00
C ALA A 242 13.11 -12.09 8.11
N LEU A 243 12.53 -11.02 7.54
CA LEU A 243 13.23 -10.06 6.69
C LEU A 243 13.05 -8.64 7.24
N LYS A 244 14.09 -8.13 7.93
CA LYS A 244 14.11 -6.75 8.39
C LYS A 244 14.42 -5.79 7.24
N ASP A 245 13.77 -4.64 7.22
CA ASP A 245 14.14 -3.52 6.35
C ASP A 245 15.47 -2.91 6.82
N GLU A 246 16.53 -3.14 6.04
CA GLU A 246 17.88 -2.57 6.23
C GLU A 246 18.27 -1.70 5.02
N SER A 247 17.28 -1.24 4.24
CA SER A 247 17.49 -0.51 2.98
C SER A 247 18.27 0.80 3.14
N ALA A 248 18.23 1.43 4.31
CA ALA A 248 19.01 2.62 4.62
C ALA A 248 20.50 2.32 4.89
N ASP A 249 20.84 1.09 5.25
CA ASP A 249 22.15 0.72 5.76
C ASP A 249 22.97 -0.13 4.77
N ARG A 250 22.31 -0.84 3.85
CA ARG A 250 22.94 -1.87 3.00
C ARG A 250 22.33 -1.95 1.60
N ALA A 251 23.16 -2.21 0.60
CA ALA A 251 22.71 -2.60 -0.74
C ALA A 251 22.08 -4.01 -0.71
N PRO A 252 21.11 -4.31 -1.61
CA PRO A 252 20.51 -5.63 -1.70
C PRO A 252 21.51 -6.68 -2.22
N ARG A 253 21.32 -7.93 -1.80
CA ARG A 253 22.04 -9.13 -2.22
C ARG A 253 21.67 -9.50 -3.66
N ARG A 254 22.60 -10.18 -4.33
CA ARG A 254 22.34 -10.77 -5.64
C ARG A 254 21.41 -11.97 -5.48
N ILE A 255 20.49 -12.12 -6.42
CA ILE A 255 19.55 -13.24 -6.42
C ILE A 255 20.30 -14.50 -6.86
N GLY A 256 20.19 -15.58 -6.08
CA GLY A 256 20.83 -16.87 -6.41
C GLY A 256 22.28 -17.04 -5.95
N THR A 257 22.86 -16.07 -5.21
CA THR A 257 24.13 -16.30 -4.51
C THR A 257 23.87 -16.99 -3.17
N ALA A 258 24.50 -18.15 -2.95
CA ALA A 258 24.44 -18.88 -1.68
C ALA A 258 24.99 -18.03 -0.52
N LEU A 259 24.46 -18.27 0.70
CA LEU A 259 25.01 -17.67 1.91
C LEU A 259 26.50 -18.03 2.04
N PRO A 260 27.38 -17.08 2.41
CA PRO A 260 28.64 -17.46 3.02
C PRO A 260 28.31 -18.24 4.30
N GLU A 261 28.90 -19.42 4.45
CA GLU A 261 28.85 -20.21 5.70
C GLU A 261 29.32 -19.40 6.92
#